data_AF-A0A7J9Q4X5-F1
#
_entry.id   AF-A0A7J9Q4X5-F1
#
_cell.length_a   1.000
_cell.length_b   1.000
_cell.length_c   1.000
_cell.angle_alpha   90.00
_cell.angle_beta   90.00
_cell.angle_gamma   90.00
#
_symmetry.space_group_name_H-M   'P 1'
#
loop_
_entity.id
_entity.type
_entity.pdbx_description
1 polymer ?
#
loop_
_entity_poly.entity_id
_entity_poly.type
_entity_poly.pdbx_seq_one_letter_code
_entity_poly.pdbx_strand_id
1 'polypeptide(L)'
;MDGKGFIESIEKELVPISPIISYAIKKQLADIRTTPSDLNPADAMMFIENMTDALELFMGRADAQKKRKFMMSLLRKHAPEYFENQSLI
;
A
#
# COMPACT_ATOMS: atom_id res chain seq x y z
N MET A 1 10.13 3.89 9.00
CA MET A 1 8.73 3.51 8.73
C MET A 1 8.23 2.42 9.67
N ASP A 2 6.97 2.54 10.12
CA ASP A 2 6.19 1.44 10.70
C ASP A 2 5.44 0.65 9.61
N GLY A 3 6.08 -0.39 9.07
CA GLY A 3 5.56 -1.22 7.98
C GLY A 3 4.33 -2.04 8.36
N LYS A 4 4.31 -2.57 9.58
CA LYS A 4 3.21 -3.40 10.08
C LYS A 4 1.95 -2.57 10.27
N GLY A 5 2.05 -1.42 10.93
CA GLY A 5 0.90 -0.52 11.12
C GLY A 5 0.35 0.03 9.80
N PHE A 6 1.22 0.22 8.79
CA PHE A 6 0.80 0.59 7.44
C PHE A 6 -0.07 -0.49 6.79
N ILE A 7 0.38 -1.75 6.78
CA ILE A 7 -0.38 -2.87 6.20
C ILE A 7 -1.68 -3.12 6.97
N GLU A 8 -1.65 -3.11 8.31
CA GLU A 8 -2.86 -3.30 9.13
C GLU A 8 -3.91 -2.21 8.86
N SER A 9 -3.49 -0.96 8.64
CA SER A 9 -4.39 0.14 8.30
C SER A 9 -5.05 -0.06 6.93
N ILE A 10 -4.32 -0.64 5.98
CA ILE A 10 -4.83 -0.97 4.65
C ILE A 10 -5.81 -2.14 4.73
N GLU A 11 -5.45 -3.20 5.45
CA GLU A 11 -6.32 -4.36 5.63
C GLU A 11 -7.66 -3.96 6.26
N LYS A 12 -7.62 -3.13 7.30
CA LYS A 12 -8.82 -2.66 8.00
C LYS A 12 -9.80 -1.92 7.08
N GLU A 13 -9.29 -1.12 6.14
CA GLU A 13 -10.10 -0.34 5.22
C GLU A 13 -10.55 -1.15 4.00
N LEU A 14 -9.67 -2.00 3.45
CA LEU A 14 -9.92 -2.63 2.16
C LEU A 14 -10.51 -4.05 2.26
N VAL A 15 -10.11 -4.86 3.25
CA VAL A 15 -10.61 -6.25 3.38
C VAL A 15 -12.14 -6.32 3.53
N PRO A 16 -12.82 -5.41 4.26
CA PRO A 16 -14.28 -5.41 4.33
C PRO A 16 -14.99 -5.21 2.97
N ILE A 17 -14.31 -4.64 1.97
CA ILE A 17 -14.88 -4.43 0.62
C ILE A 17 -14.94 -5.77 -0.12
N SER A 18 -13.88 -6.58 -0.02
CA SER A 18 -13.85 -7.91 -0.60
C SER A 18 -12.79 -8.78 0.08
N PRO A 19 -13.14 -10.01 0.52
CA PRO A 19 -12.18 -10.93 1.14
C PRO A 19 -10.95 -11.24 0.27
N ILE A 20 -11.08 -11.14 -1.07
CA ILE A 20 -9.97 -11.38 -2.00
C ILE A 20 -8.83 -10.38 -1.80
N ILE A 21 -9.10 -9.22 -1.19
CA ILE A 21 -8.09 -8.18 -0.97
C ILE A 21 -7.05 -8.64 0.04
N SER A 22 -7.40 -9.43 1.06
CA SER A 22 -6.39 -9.99 1.98
C SER A 22 -5.40 -10.89 1.24
N TYR A 23 -5.88 -11.65 0.25
CA TYR A 23 -5.00 -12.43 -0.62
C TYR A 23 -4.14 -11.53 -1.51
N ALA A 24 -4.71 -10.48 -2.11
CA ALA A 24 -3.98 -9.53 -2.93
C ALA A 24 -2.83 -8.86 -2.15
N ILE A 25 -3.09 -8.40 -0.92
CA ILE A 25 -2.07 -7.79 -0.05
C ILE A 25 -0.90 -8.75 0.18
N LYS A 26 -1.19 -10.00 0.58
CA LYS A 26 -0.15 -11.02 0.80
C LYS A 26 0.64 -11.32 -0.47
N LYS A 27 -0.04 -11.42 -1.61
CA LYS A 27 0.60 -11.65 -2.90
C LYS A 27 1.54 -10.49 -3.27
N GLN A 28 1.08 -9.24 -3.17
CA GLN A 28 1.91 -8.10 -3.57
C GLN A 28 3.14 -7.93 -2.66
N LEU A 29 3.03 -8.23 -1.37
CA LEU A 29 4.19 -8.26 -0.46
C LEU A 29 5.19 -9.36 -0.85
N ALA A 30 4.69 -10.55 -1.20
CA ALA A 30 5.53 -11.65 -1.65
C ALA A 30 6.21 -11.35 -2.99
N ASP A 31 5.51 -10.70 -3.93
CA ASP A 31 6.02 -10.33 -5.25
C ASP A 31 7.21 -9.35 -5.15
N ILE A 32 7.20 -8.45 -4.15
CA ILE A 32 8.34 -7.56 -3.84
C ILE A 32 9.30 -8.14 -2.79
N ARG A 33 9.13 -9.43 -2.43
CA ARG A 33 10.01 -10.19 -1.51
C ARG A 33 10.20 -9.54 -0.14
N THR A 34 9.14 -8.97 0.41
CA THR A 34 9.17 -8.30 1.71
C THR A 34 8.14 -8.88 2.68
N THR A 35 8.24 -8.50 3.95
CA THR A 35 7.24 -8.78 4.98
C THR A 35 6.72 -7.46 5.56
N PRO A 36 5.53 -7.43 6.21
CA PRO A 36 5.06 -6.21 6.87
C PRO A 36 6.08 -5.63 7.87
N SER A 37 6.86 -6.48 8.54
CA SER A 37 7.87 -6.05 9.50
C SER A 37 9.13 -5.46 8.86
N ASP A 38 9.46 -5.89 7.64
CA ASP A 38 10.66 -5.49 6.91
C ASP A 38 10.39 -4.42 5.84
N LEU A 39 9.12 -4.00 5.71
CA LEU A 39 8.65 -3.09 4.68
C LEU A 39 9.27 -1.69 4.88
N ASN A 40 10.18 -1.33 3.99
CA ASN A 40 10.73 0.02 3.92
C ASN A 40 9.86 0.93 2.99
N PRO A 41 10.05 2.25 3.02
CA PRO A 41 9.23 3.17 2.24
C PRO A 41 9.30 2.99 0.72
N ALA A 42 10.46 2.58 0.17
CA ALA A 42 10.62 2.36 -1.25
C ALA A 42 9.84 1.11 -1.71
N ASP A 43 9.91 0.04 -0.93
CA ASP A 43 9.12 -1.17 -1.14
C ASP A 43 7.63 -0.89 -0.96
N ALA A 44 7.25 -0.04 0.00
CA ALA A 44 5.87 0.38 0.20
C ALA A 44 5.30 1.15 -1.00
N MET A 45 6.12 1.97 -1.68
CA MET A 45 5.72 2.60 -2.95
C MET A 45 5.44 1.55 -4.03
N MET A 46 6.34 0.57 -4.20
CA MET A 46 6.14 -0.52 -5.15
C MET A 46 4.89 -1.34 -4.83
N PHE A 47 4.67 -1.63 -3.54
CA PHE A 47 3.45 -2.28 -3.06
C PHE A 47 2.20 -1.49 -3.44
N ILE A 48 2.19 -0.16 -3.27
CA ILE A 48 1.05 0.70 -3.60
C ILE A 48 0.75 0.66 -5.11
N GLU A 49 1.77 0.73 -5.96
CA GLU A 49 1.57 0.64 -7.41
C GLU A 49 0.98 -0.72 -7.80
N ASN A 50 1.60 -1.82 -7.36
CA ASN A 50 1.13 -3.17 -7.67
C ASN A 50 -0.29 -3.43 -7.13
N MET A 51 -0.60 -2.94 -5.93
CA MET A 51 -1.95 -3.02 -5.37
C MET A 51 -2.94 -2.18 -6.16
N THR A 52 -2.56 -1.01 -6.64
CA THR A 52 -3.43 -0.17 -7.46
C THR A 52 -3.77 -0.91 -8.75
N ASP A 53 -2.78 -1.45 -9.45
CA ASP A 53 -2.99 -2.22 -10.68
C ASP A 53 -3.90 -3.42 -10.45
N ALA A 54 -3.69 -4.16 -9.34
CA ALA A 54 -4.57 -5.24 -8.96
C ALA A 54 -6.01 -4.75 -8.73
N LEU A 55 -6.20 -3.66 -7.98
CA LEU A 55 -7.51 -3.09 -7.71
C LEU A 55 -8.20 -2.55 -8.98
N GLU A 56 -7.43 -2.02 -9.95
CA GLU A 56 -7.99 -1.56 -11.23
C GLU A 56 -8.72 -2.70 -11.97
N LEU A 57 -8.20 -3.93 -11.88
CA LEU A 57 -8.84 -5.12 -12.46
C LEU A 57 -10.14 -5.52 -11.75
N PHE A 58 -10.28 -5.23 -10.45
CA PHE A 58 -11.42 -5.66 -9.64
C PHE A 58 -12.55 -4.62 -9.53
N MET A 59 -12.20 -3.34 -9.41
CA MET A 59 -13.16 -2.26 -9.14
C MET A 59 -13.08 -1.12 -10.16
N GLY A 60 -12.24 -1.25 -11.17
CA GLY A 60 -12.06 -0.23 -12.20
C GLY A 60 -11.15 0.92 -11.77
N ARG A 61 -10.66 1.64 -12.78
CA ARG A 61 -9.63 2.68 -12.64
C ARG A 61 -10.00 3.78 -11.64
N ALA A 62 -11.22 4.30 -11.71
CA ALA A 62 -11.62 5.44 -10.88
C ALA A 62 -11.57 5.12 -9.38
N ASP A 63 -12.03 3.94 -8.97
CA ASP A 63 -12.07 3.56 -7.56
C ASP A 63 -10.72 3.06 -7.05
N ALA A 64 -9.95 2.35 -7.88
CA ALA A 64 -8.58 1.99 -7.57
C ALA A 64 -7.71 3.23 -7.30
N GLN A 65 -7.85 4.29 -8.10
CA GLN A 65 -7.13 5.55 -7.88
C GLN A 65 -7.53 6.26 -6.57
N LYS A 66 -8.79 6.13 -6.11
CA LYS A 66 -9.18 6.60 -4.77
C LYS A 66 -8.46 5.81 -3.68
N LYS A 67 -8.36 4.49 -3.84
CA LYS A 67 -7.64 3.62 -2.88
C LYS A 67 -6.13 3.87 -2.92
N ARG A 68 -5.54 4.15 -4.09
CA ARG A 68 -4.14 4.60 -4.22
C ARG A 68 -3.89 5.86 -3.40
N LYS A 69 -4.74 6.88 -3.53
CA LYS A 69 -4.62 8.13 -2.74
C LYS A 69 -4.69 7.86 -1.24
N PHE A 70 -5.57 6.97 -0.81
CA PHE A 70 -5.65 6.54 0.59
C PHE A 70 -4.35 5.85 1.05
N MET A 71 -3.85 4.86 0.31
CA MET A 71 -2.61 4.17 0.66
C MET A 71 -1.40 5.12 0.66
N MET A 72 -1.33 6.05 -0.29
CA MET A 72 -0.29 7.10 -0.31
C MET A 72 -0.36 8.02 0.93
N SER A 73 -1.58 8.37 1.37
CA SER A 73 -1.77 9.15 2.60
C SER A 73 -1.30 8.37 3.83
N LEU A 74 -1.59 7.06 3.90
CA LEU A 74 -1.07 6.20 4.96
C LEU A 74 0.45 6.12 4.92
N LEU A 75 1.05 5.95 3.74
CA LEU A 75 2.50 5.90 3.63
C LEU A 75 3.16 7.18 4.16
N ARG A 76 2.61 8.35 3.84
CA ARG A 76 3.08 9.64 4.41
C ARG A 76 2.97 9.70 5.93
N LYS A 77 1.93 9.10 6.51
CA LYS A 77 1.75 9.05 7.96
C LYS A 77 2.75 8.11 8.65
N HIS A 78 3.05 6.96 8.02
CA HIS A 78 3.90 5.93 8.60
C HIS A 78 5.40 6.07 8.22
N ALA A 79 5.72 6.89 7.23
CA ALA A 79 7.08 7.17 6.75
C ALA A 79 7.26 8.66 6.34
N PRO A 80 6.96 9.64 7.21
CA PRO A 80 7.09 11.06 6.86
C PRO A 80 8.52 11.42 6.41
N GLU A 81 9.53 10.80 7.02
CA GLU A 81 10.96 11.00 6.73
C GLU A 81 11.31 10.72 5.26
N TYR A 82 10.58 9.80 4.63
CA TYR A 82 10.82 9.45 3.22
C TYR A 82 10.43 10.58 2.28
N PHE A 83 9.34 11.30 2.59
CA PHE A 83 8.84 12.38 1.74
C PHE A 83 9.54 13.70 2.00
N GLU A 84 9.99 13.96 3.23
CA GLU A 84 10.81 15.12 3.55
C GLU A 84 12.12 15.11 2.74
N ASN A 85 12.78 13.96 2.67
CA ASN A 85 14.01 13.78 1.89
C ASN A 85 13.81 13.89 0.37
N GLN A 86 12.63 13.55 -0.14
CA GLN A 86 12.31 13.70 -1.57
C GLN A 86 11.83 15.10 -1.95
N SER A 87 11.32 15.87 -0.99
CA SER A 87 10.88 17.26 -1.21
C SER A 87 12.03 18.27 -1.14
N LEU A 88 13.22 17.84 -0.71
CA LEU A 88 14.44 18.63 -0.66
C LEU A 88 15.22 18.64 -1.99
N ILE A 89 14.66 18.04 -3.05
CA ILE A 89 15.23 17.97 -4.41
C ILE A 89 14.37 18.81 -5.37
#